data_AF-A0A7I4AK01-F1
#
_entry.id   AF-A0A7I4AK01-F1
#
_cell.length_a   1.000
_cell.length_b   1.000
_cell.length_c   1.000
_cell.angle_alpha   90.00
_cell.angle_beta   90.00
_cell.angle_gamma   90.00
#
_symmetry.space_group_name_H-M   'P 1'
#
loop_
_entity.id
_entity.type
_entity.pdbx_description
1 polymer ?
#
loop_
_entity_poly.entity_id
_entity_poly.type
_entity_poly.pdbx_seq_one_letter_code
_entity_poly.pdbx_strand_id
1 'polypeptide(L)'
;MFNGIGLSTPRGSGTNGYIQTNKFFVKSRPVRSEAKEFQTGRGAGGLKLIELEGQLVDQGYPDEEVLERVEILRKALEAAGALEVDDMDSRMNSTQSHHIAAQKEKQLESMRDALGLKNVKEGEASDRELQEQKRQERIMAREEKEQENREKQAAIEEEERRQKKELRREEKLRHREQQEEERKQRKLERKVRREQDEQERYQKGKESRELMEPRESKEKRDQEYEERDHKKKESRERRKNEDEEPHERIKDPREKRENREH
;
A
#
# COMPACT_ATOMS: atom_id res chain seq x y z
N MET A 1 -52.17 51.69 17.32
CA MET A 1 -50.98 51.18 16.61
C MET A 1 -49.83 51.09 17.61
N PHE A 2 -49.08 49.99 17.63
CA PHE A 2 -47.98 49.79 18.56
C PHE A 2 -46.67 50.29 17.92
N ASN A 3 -46.09 51.39 18.41
CA ASN A 3 -44.85 51.99 17.89
C ASN A 3 -44.82 52.21 16.36
N GLY A 4 -45.96 52.52 15.75
CA GLY A 4 -46.08 52.68 14.29
C GLY A 4 -45.97 51.38 13.47
N ILE A 5 -45.95 50.21 14.12
CA ILE A 5 -45.80 48.90 13.48
C ILE A 5 -47.15 48.16 13.51
N GLY A 6 -47.50 47.51 12.40
CA GLY A 6 -48.69 46.67 12.26
C GLY A 6 -49.90 47.34 11.60
N LEU A 7 -51.06 46.67 11.69
CA LEU A 7 -52.31 47.14 11.10
C LEU A 7 -53.05 48.11 12.03
N SER A 8 -53.75 49.10 11.44
CA SER A 8 -54.64 50.02 12.18
C SER A 8 -55.83 49.27 12.79
N THR A 9 -56.45 48.40 11.99
CA THR A 9 -57.52 47.48 12.37
C THR A 9 -57.32 46.12 11.69
N PRO A 10 -57.54 45.00 12.38
CA PRO A 10 -57.43 43.66 11.78
C PRO A 10 -58.66 43.30 10.90
N ARG A 11 -59.75 44.06 11.01
CA ARG A 11 -60.99 43.83 10.26
C ARG A 11 -60.76 44.10 8.77
N GLY A 12 -61.11 43.15 7.92
CA GLY A 12 -60.90 43.24 6.47
C GLY A 12 -59.50 42.82 5.99
N SER A 13 -58.54 42.59 6.91
CA SER A 13 -57.22 42.04 6.56
C SER A 13 -57.23 40.54 6.32
N GLY A 14 -58.27 39.82 6.75
CA GLY A 14 -58.30 38.35 6.69
C GLY A 14 -57.30 37.67 7.63
N THR A 15 -56.72 38.40 8.59
CA THR A 15 -55.79 37.86 9.60
C THR A 15 -56.21 38.28 11.01
N ASN A 16 -55.65 37.64 12.03
CA ASN A 16 -55.93 37.95 13.43
C ASN A 16 -55.24 39.24 13.93
N GLY A 17 -54.45 39.92 13.08
CA GLY A 17 -53.73 41.14 13.44
C GLY A 17 -52.56 40.93 14.41
N TYR A 18 -52.08 39.69 14.56
CA TYR A 18 -50.98 39.37 15.47
C TYR A 18 -49.62 39.76 14.87
N ILE A 19 -48.82 40.53 15.62
CA ILE A 19 -47.54 41.08 15.17
C ILE A 19 -46.43 40.44 16.01
N GLN A 20 -45.44 39.83 15.35
CA GLN A 20 -44.24 39.30 16.00
C GLN A 20 -43.02 40.17 15.71
N THR A 21 -42.13 40.30 16.69
CA THR A 21 -40.83 40.94 16.49
C THR A 21 -39.92 40.03 15.65
N ASN A 22 -39.25 40.59 14.65
CA ASN A 22 -38.25 39.83 13.89
C ASN A 22 -37.00 39.57 14.75
N LYS A 23 -36.78 38.32 15.15
CA LYS A 23 -35.61 37.88 15.95
C LYS A 23 -34.30 37.84 15.15
N PHE A 24 -34.37 37.81 13.82
CA PHE A 24 -33.21 37.80 12.92
C PHE A 24 -32.82 39.20 12.45
N PHE A 25 -33.51 40.23 12.92
CA PHE A 25 -33.17 41.60 12.56
C PHE A 25 -31.88 42.04 13.27
N VAL A 26 -30.77 41.97 12.55
CA VAL A 26 -29.46 42.47 13.02
C VAL A 26 -29.48 43.99 12.92
N LYS A 27 -29.56 44.67 14.07
CA LYS A 27 -29.35 46.12 14.12
C LYS A 27 -27.91 46.40 13.70
N SER A 28 -27.72 47.15 12.62
CA SER A 28 -26.42 47.70 12.29
C SER A 28 -25.95 48.55 13.47
N ARG A 29 -24.76 48.24 14.00
CA ARG A 29 -24.14 49.11 14.99
C ARG A 29 -23.94 50.47 14.33
N PRO A 30 -24.46 51.58 14.88
CA PRO A 30 -24.03 52.88 14.41
C PRO A 30 -22.52 52.92 14.63
N VAL A 31 -21.77 53.18 13.56
CA VAL A 31 -20.34 53.46 13.66
C VAL A 31 -20.26 54.71 14.53
N ARG A 32 -19.97 54.51 15.81
CA ARG A 32 -19.59 55.60 16.69
C ARG A 32 -18.23 56.04 16.18
N SER A 33 -18.23 56.90 15.17
CA SER A 33 -17.09 57.76 14.90
C SER A 33 -16.99 58.68 16.12
N GLU A 34 -16.46 58.14 17.22
CA GLU A 34 -15.65 58.93 18.12
C GLU A 34 -14.43 59.33 17.30
N ALA A 35 -14.63 60.28 16.39
CA ALA A 35 -13.59 61.17 15.96
C ALA A 35 -13.16 61.90 17.24
N LYS A 36 -12.29 61.24 18.01
CA LYS A 36 -11.22 61.95 18.68
C LYS A 36 -10.56 62.71 17.54
N GLU A 37 -10.93 63.97 17.41
CA GLU A 37 -10.22 64.95 16.61
C GLU A 37 -8.75 64.86 17.03
N PHE A 38 -7.99 64.03 16.33
CA PHE A 38 -6.54 64.07 16.35
C PHE A 38 -6.21 65.42 15.75
N GLN A 39 -6.04 66.43 16.61
CA GLN A 39 -5.44 67.69 16.22
C GLN A 39 -4.09 67.37 15.60
N THR A 40 -4.03 67.52 14.28
CA THR A 40 -2.86 67.83 13.46
C THR A 40 -1.53 67.31 14.02
N GLY A 41 -1.19 66.07 13.67
CA GLY A 41 0.21 65.69 13.45
C GLY A 41 1.09 65.43 14.67
N ARG A 42 0.54 65.33 15.89
CA ARG A 42 1.29 64.81 17.05
C ARG A 42 0.47 63.75 17.78
N GLY A 43 0.43 62.55 17.22
CA GLY A 43 -0.10 61.39 17.95
C GLY A 43 0.76 61.04 19.17
N ALA A 44 0.38 59.98 19.90
CA ALA A 44 1.11 59.52 21.09
C ALA A 44 2.63 59.36 20.88
N GLY A 45 3.08 59.12 19.64
CA GLY A 45 4.50 59.12 19.27
C GLY A 45 5.15 60.50 19.35
N GLY A 46 4.47 61.57 18.92
CA GLY A 46 5.00 62.94 18.98
C GLY A 46 5.21 63.45 20.41
N LEU A 47 4.33 63.09 21.35
CA LEU A 47 4.48 63.43 22.77
C LEU A 47 5.73 62.76 23.38
N LYS A 48 5.96 61.49 23.05
CA LYS A 48 7.14 60.74 23.51
C LYS A 48 8.45 61.30 22.97
N LEU A 49 8.46 61.83 21.73
CA LEU A 49 9.64 62.46 21.15
C LEU A 49 10.01 63.76 21.88
N ILE A 50 9.01 64.59 22.21
CA ILE A 50 9.21 65.86 22.93
C ILE A 50 9.68 65.60 24.37
N GLU A 51 9.10 64.60 25.03
CA GLU A 51 9.50 64.22 26.38
C GLU A 51 10.96 63.76 26.44
N LEU A 52 11.40 62.96 25.45
CA LEU A 52 12.78 62.51 25.34
C LEU A 52 13.74 63.67 25.06
N GLU A 53 13.38 64.58 24.16
CA GLU A 53 14.15 65.78 23.84
C GLU A 53 14.38 66.62 25.10
N GLY A 54 13.34 66.88 25.89
CA GLY A 54 13.45 67.61 27.15
C GLY A 54 14.37 66.92 28.17
N GLN A 55 14.26 65.61 28.35
CA GLN A 55 15.11 64.86 29.28
C GLN A 55 16.59 64.89 28.90
N LEU A 56 16.91 64.84 27.62
CA LEU A 56 18.30 64.87 27.15
C LEU A 56 18.91 66.27 27.24
N VAL A 57 18.12 67.31 27.00
CA VAL A 57 18.54 68.71 27.20
C VAL A 57 18.76 69.01 28.69
N ASP A 58 17.85 68.56 29.57
CA ASP A 58 17.99 68.75 31.03
C ASP A 58 19.21 68.03 31.61
N GLN A 59 19.64 66.93 30.99
CA GLN A 59 20.86 66.18 31.34
C GLN A 59 22.14 66.82 30.77
N GLY A 60 22.02 67.87 29.96
CA GLY A 60 23.15 68.64 29.42
C GLY A 60 23.90 67.95 28.27
N TYR A 61 23.24 67.06 27.53
CA TYR A 61 23.83 66.49 26.31
C TYR A 61 23.98 67.55 25.22
N PRO A 62 25.01 67.46 24.36
CA PRO A 62 25.15 68.37 23.22
C PRO A 62 24.01 68.15 22.23
N ASP A 63 23.51 69.25 21.64
CA ASP A 63 22.33 69.26 20.77
C ASP A 63 22.42 68.24 19.62
N GLU A 64 23.62 67.97 19.12
CA GLU A 64 23.88 66.98 18.05
C GLU A 64 23.48 65.55 18.48
N GLU A 65 23.83 65.14 19.70
CA GLU A 65 23.48 63.82 20.23
C GLU A 65 21.99 63.69 20.58
N VAL A 66 21.37 64.82 20.96
CA VAL A 66 19.92 64.86 21.24
C VAL A 66 19.14 64.59 19.95
N LEU A 67 19.53 65.23 18.85
CA LEU A 67 18.90 65.06 17.54
C LEU A 67 18.98 63.62 17.06
N GLU A 68 20.17 62.99 17.13
CA GLU A 68 20.35 61.60 16.71
C GLU A 68 19.43 60.63 17.50
N ARG A 69 19.33 60.82 18.82
CA ARG A 69 18.49 59.97 19.68
C ARG A 69 17.00 60.14 19.41
N VAL A 70 16.55 61.37 19.18
CA VAL A 70 15.15 61.67 18.81
C VAL A 70 14.82 61.09 17.44
N GLU A 71 15.74 61.15 16.46
CA GLU A 71 15.56 60.56 15.14
C GLU A 71 15.45 59.03 15.16
N ILE A 72 16.28 58.36 15.98
CA ILE A 72 16.21 56.90 16.15
C ILE A 72 14.83 56.51 16.71
N LEU A 73 14.38 57.23 17.74
CA LEU A 73 13.09 56.96 18.37
C LEU A 73 11.92 57.25 17.43
N ARG A 74 12.04 58.29 16.60
CA ARG A 74 11.06 58.61 15.55
C ARG A 74 10.97 57.47 14.53
N LYS A 75 12.10 56.98 14.03
CA LYS A 75 12.15 55.83 13.09
C LYS A 75 11.58 54.57 13.72
N ALA A 76 11.83 54.31 15.00
CA ALA A 76 11.28 53.17 15.72
C ALA A 76 9.75 53.25 15.89
N LEU A 77 9.23 54.45 16.21
CA LEU A 77 7.80 54.68 16.37
C LEU A 77 7.06 54.66 15.02
N GLU A 78 7.70 55.12 13.95
CA GLU A 78 7.15 55.06 12.59
C GLU A 78 7.11 53.61 12.08
N ALA A 79 8.15 52.82 12.33
CA ALA A 79 8.15 51.38 12.02
C ALA A 79 7.09 50.61 12.83
N ALA A 80 6.88 50.96 14.10
CA ALA A 80 5.83 50.37 14.93
C ALA A 80 4.42 50.81 14.49
N GLY A 81 4.25 52.07 14.08
CA GLY A 81 2.99 52.62 13.58
C GLY A 81 2.59 52.04 12.22
N ALA A 82 3.57 51.76 11.34
CA ALA A 82 3.35 51.14 10.04
C ALA A 82 2.63 49.78 10.14
N LEU A 83 2.84 49.03 11.22
CA LEU A 83 2.18 47.73 11.46
C LEU A 83 0.69 47.87 11.84
N GLU A 84 0.25 49.01 12.37
CA GLU A 84 -1.15 49.24 12.77
C GLU A 84 -2.01 49.78 11.61
N VAL A 85 -1.39 50.31 10.54
CA VAL A 85 -2.10 50.91 9.40
C VAL A 85 -2.72 49.84 8.50
N ASP A 86 -2.09 48.66 8.39
CA ASP A 86 -2.61 47.49 7.66
C ASP A 86 -3.98 47.01 8.22
N ASP A 87 -4.16 47.15 9.53
CA ASP A 87 -5.36 46.74 10.25
C ASP A 87 -6.55 47.70 10.02
N MET A 88 -6.28 48.97 9.72
CA MET A 88 -7.32 49.97 9.41
C MET A 88 -7.71 49.97 7.95
N ASP A 89 -6.76 49.76 7.03
CA ASP A 89 -7.05 49.68 5.60
C ASP A 89 -7.89 48.44 5.28
N SER A 90 -7.61 47.30 5.92
CA SER A 90 -8.44 46.09 5.82
C SER A 90 -9.89 46.29 6.33
N ARG A 91 -10.09 47.10 7.38
CA ARG A 91 -11.42 47.44 7.91
C ARG A 91 -12.17 48.42 7.00
N MET A 92 -11.49 49.41 6.40
CA MET A 92 -12.09 50.31 5.42
C MET A 92 -12.45 49.57 4.13
N ASN A 93 -11.58 48.66 3.69
CA ASN A 93 -11.78 47.80 2.52
C ASN A 93 -12.90 46.77 2.72
N SER A 94 -13.22 46.41 3.97
CA SER A 94 -14.36 45.53 4.31
C SER A 94 -15.74 46.16 4.07
N THR A 95 -15.83 47.49 3.90
CA THR A 95 -17.11 48.19 3.64
C THR A 95 -17.38 48.40 2.15
N GLN A 96 -16.37 48.23 1.30
CA GLN A 96 -16.54 48.37 -0.13
C GLN A 96 -17.16 47.10 -0.72
N SER A 97 -18.39 47.22 -1.24
CA SER A 97 -19.16 46.11 -1.80
C SER A 97 -18.39 45.28 -2.84
N HIS A 98 -17.51 45.90 -3.64
CA HIS A 98 -16.67 45.20 -4.61
C HIS A 98 -15.65 44.25 -3.96
N HIS A 99 -15.02 44.67 -2.87
CA HIS A 99 -14.07 43.85 -2.12
C HIS A 99 -14.78 42.69 -1.41
N ILE A 100 -15.96 42.94 -0.84
CA ILE A 100 -16.81 41.88 -0.25
C ILE A 100 -17.22 40.86 -1.33
N ALA A 101 -17.63 41.33 -2.51
CA ALA A 101 -18.00 40.47 -3.62
C ALA A 101 -16.83 39.60 -4.09
N ALA A 102 -15.64 40.19 -4.27
CA ALA A 102 -14.44 39.46 -4.66
C ALA A 102 -14.00 38.44 -3.59
N GLN A 103 -14.10 38.77 -2.31
CA GLN A 103 -13.83 37.83 -1.23
C GLN A 103 -14.83 36.66 -1.22
N LYS A 104 -16.12 36.96 -1.40
CA LYS A 104 -17.16 35.93 -1.49
C LYS A 104 -17.00 35.06 -2.74
N GLU A 105 -16.60 35.61 -3.87
CA GLU A 105 -16.30 34.86 -5.09
C GLU A 105 -15.16 33.86 -4.86
N LYS A 106 -14.05 34.29 -4.25
CA LYS A 106 -12.95 33.39 -3.87
C LYS A 106 -13.37 32.31 -2.88
N GLN A 107 -14.21 32.65 -1.90
CA GLN A 107 -14.77 31.67 -0.96
C GLN A 107 -15.66 30.65 -1.67
N LEU A 108 -16.52 31.10 -2.60
CA LEU A 108 -17.38 30.24 -3.40
C LEU A 108 -16.59 29.36 -4.37
N GLU A 109 -15.51 29.87 -4.96
CA GLU A 109 -14.59 29.09 -5.79
C GLU A 109 -13.90 27.99 -4.97
N SER A 110 -13.39 28.34 -3.78
CA SER A 110 -12.82 27.35 -2.85
C SER A 110 -13.85 26.29 -2.42
N MET A 111 -15.11 26.66 -2.20
CA MET A 111 -16.19 25.71 -1.91
C MET A 111 -16.56 24.85 -3.12
N ARG A 112 -16.62 25.42 -4.34
CA ARG A 112 -16.83 24.68 -5.59
C ARG A 112 -15.73 23.65 -5.81
N ASP A 113 -14.49 24.03 -5.51
CA ASP A 113 -13.32 23.15 -5.57
C ASP A 113 -13.42 21.99 -4.59
N ALA A 114 -13.73 22.29 -3.32
CA ALA A 114 -13.88 21.29 -2.27
C ALA A 114 -15.01 20.30 -2.54
N LEU A 115 -16.10 20.75 -3.17
CA LEU A 115 -17.24 19.92 -3.57
C LEU A 115 -17.02 19.21 -4.93
N GLY A 116 -15.89 19.45 -5.60
CA GLY A 116 -15.59 18.84 -6.90
C GLY A 116 -16.47 19.35 -8.05
N LEU A 117 -17.02 20.56 -7.93
CA LEU A 117 -17.93 21.18 -8.90
C LEU A 117 -17.21 22.03 -9.97
N LYS A 118 -15.87 21.98 -10.05
CA LYS A 118 -15.07 22.83 -10.96
C LYS A 118 -15.51 22.76 -12.43
N ASN A 119 -15.90 21.57 -12.88
CA ASN A 119 -16.24 21.28 -14.27
C ASN A 119 -17.75 21.14 -14.51
N VAL A 120 -18.57 21.45 -13.50
CA VAL A 120 -20.02 21.30 -13.58
C VAL A 120 -20.62 22.65 -13.96
N LYS A 121 -21.11 22.79 -15.19
CA LYS A 121 -21.87 23.98 -15.59
C LYS A 121 -23.29 23.89 -15.03
N GLU A 122 -23.83 25.03 -14.62
CA GLU A 122 -25.22 25.15 -14.17
C GLU A 122 -26.15 24.70 -15.31
N GLY A 123 -27.08 23.79 -15.01
CA GLY A 123 -28.01 23.21 -16.00
C GLY A 123 -27.62 21.81 -16.52
N GLU A 124 -26.34 21.43 -16.52
CA GLU A 124 -25.90 20.08 -16.98
C GLU A 124 -26.48 18.94 -16.14
N ALA A 125 -26.88 19.21 -14.91
CA ALA A 125 -27.49 18.22 -14.02
C ALA A 125 -28.94 17.88 -14.40
N SER A 126 -29.61 18.73 -15.19
CA SER A 126 -31.01 18.54 -15.61
C SER A 126 -31.15 17.91 -17.00
N ASP A 127 -30.09 17.88 -17.81
CA ASP A 127 -30.07 17.21 -19.11
C ASP A 127 -29.91 15.70 -18.93
N ARG A 128 -31.04 14.99 -19.05
CA ARG A 128 -31.13 13.53 -18.88
C ARG A 128 -30.19 12.77 -19.83
N GLU A 129 -30.06 13.21 -21.08
CA GLU A 129 -29.18 12.58 -22.08
C GLU A 129 -27.69 12.72 -21.71
N LEU A 130 -27.27 13.91 -21.27
CA LEU A 130 -25.90 14.18 -20.85
C LEU A 130 -25.54 13.37 -19.59
N GLN A 131 -26.52 13.15 -18.70
CA GLN A 131 -26.35 12.31 -17.52
C GLN A 131 -26.25 10.82 -17.88
N GLU A 132 -27.06 10.34 -18.83
CA GLU A 132 -27.00 8.97 -19.33
C GLU A 132 -25.66 8.69 -20.02
N GLN A 133 -25.14 9.62 -20.82
CA GLN A 133 -23.81 9.52 -21.43
C GLN A 133 -22.68 9.45 -20.38
N LYS A 134 -22.67 10.37 -19.41
CA LYS A 134 -21.68 10.35 -18.30
C LYS A 134 -21.77 9.06 -17.47
N ARG A 135 -22.97 8.46 -17.33
CA ARG A 135 -23.16 7.18 -16.64
C ARG A 135 -22.61 6.02 -17.47
N GLN A 136 -22.86 5.99 -18.78
CA GLN A 136 -22.32 4.97 -19.68
C GLN A 136 -20.80 5.04 -19.74
N GLU A 137 -20.20 6.22 -19.85
CA GLU A 137 -18.75 6.40 -19.85
C GLU A 137 -18.12 5.89 -18.54
N ARG A 138 -18.74 6.15 -17.39
CA ARG A 138 -18.29 5.61 -16.09
C ARG A 138 -18.38 4.09 -16.00
N ILE A 139 -19.42 3.49 -16.60
CA ILE A 139 -19.57 2.04 -16.66
C ILE A 139 -18.47 1.46 -17.56
N MET A 140 -18.29 2.00 -18.76
CA MET A 140 -17.25 1.58 -19.70
C MET A 140 -15.84 1.71 -19.11
N ALA A 141 -15.52 2.85 -18.49
CA ALA A 141 -14.22 3.06 -17.86
C ALA A 141 -13.97 2.12 -16.67
N ARG A 142 -15.03 1.76 -15.93
CA ARG A 142 -14.93 0.76 -14.86
C ARG A 142 -14.73 -0.63 -15.42
N GLU A 143 -15.45 -1.00 -16.47
CA GLU A 143 -15.32 -2.29 -17.15
C GLU A 143 -13.93 -2.44 -17.78
N GLU A 144 -13.41 -1.40 -18.44
CA GLU A 144 -12.06 -1.40 -19.01
C GLU A 144 -10.99 -1.58 -17.92
N LYS A 145 -11.11 -0.85 -16.80
CA LYS A 145 -10.19 -0.99 -15.67
C LYS A 145 -10.30 -2.37 -15.00
N GLU A 146 -11.50 -2.95 -14.94
CA GLU A 146 -11.71 -4.30 -14.42
C GLU A 146 -11.12 -5.36 -15.36
N GLN A 147 -11.24 -5.17 -16.67
CA GLN A 147 -10.59 -6.01 -17.68
C GLN A 147 -9.07 -5.93 -17.57
N GLU A 148 -8.49 -4.72 -17.49
CA GLU A 148 -7.05 -4.53 -17.33
C GLU A 148 -6.53 -5.22 -16.05
N ASN A 149 -7.25 -5.08 -14.93
CA ASN A 149 -6.90 -5.73 -13.68
C ASN A 149 -7.03 -7.26 -13.78
N ARG A 150 -8.06 -7.77 -14.45
CA ARG A 150 -8.25 -9.21 -14.66
C ARG A 150 -7.15 -9.78 -15.54
N GLU A 151 -6.74 -9.08 -16.59
CA GLU A 151 -5.63 -9.48 -17.47
C GLU A 151 -4.30 -9.49 -16.70
N LYS A 152 -4.03 -8.46 -15.88
CA LYS A 152 -2.85 -8.42 -15.00
C LYS A 152 -2.84 -9.58 -14.00
N GLN A 153 -3.98 -9.87 -13.36
CA GLN A 153 -4.10 -11.00 -12.43
C GLN A 153 -3.90 -12.34 -13.14
N ALA A 154 -4.48 -12.52 -14.34
CA ALA A 154 -4.29 -13.73 -15.12
C ALA A 154 -2.83 -13.92 -15.56
N ALA A 155 -2.12 -12.83 -15.90
CA ALA A 155 -0.70 -12.89 -16.24
C ALA A 155 0.16 -13.31 -15.03
N ILE A 156 -0.09 -12.74 -13.85
CA ILE A 156 0.59 -13.11 -12.60
C ILE A 156 0.33 -14.57 -12.25
N GLU A 157 -0.93 -15.01 -12.29
CA GLU A 157 -1.30 -16.41 -12.00
C GLU A 157 -0.64 -17.39 -13.00
N GLU A 158 -0.53 -17.00 -14.28
CA GLU A 158 0.15 -17.80 -15.27
C GLU A 158 1.66 -17.92 -14.99
N GLU A 159 2.31 -16.83 -14.62
CA GLU A 159 3.73 -16.82 -14.22
C GLU A 159 3.97 -17.67 -12.96
N GLU A 160 3.15 -17.52 -11.92
CA GLU A 160 3.23 -18.36 -10.71
C GLU A 160 3.04 -19.84 -11.04
N ARG A 161 2.10 -20.16 -11.94
CA ARG A 161 1.88 -21.54 -12.40
C ARG A 161 3.09 -22.08 -13.16
N ARG A 162 3.79 -21.25 -13.94
CA ARG A 162 5.04 -21.63 -14.62
C ARG A 162 6.15 -21.88 -13.61
N GLN A 163 6.37 -20.96 -12.67
CA GLN A 163 7.38 -21.11 -11.60
C GLN A 163 7.12 -22.34 -10.75
N LYS A 164 5.88 -22.60 -10.34
CA LYS A 164 5.52 -23.81 -9.58
C LYS A 164 5.78 -25.10 -10.35
N LYS A 165 5.58 -25.10 -11.68
CA LYS A 165 5.93 -26.25 -12.53
C LYS A 165 7.44 -26.45 -12.61
N GLU A 166 8.22 -25.38 -12.69
CA GLU A 166 9.68 -25.45 -12.70
C GLU A 166 10.24 -25.95 -11.36
N LEU A 167 9.80 -25.38 -10.24
CA LEU A 167 10.17 -25.85 -8.90
C LEU A 167 9.84 -27.34 -8.71
N ARG A 168 8.65 -27.78 -9.14
CA ARG A 168 8.27 -29.20 -9.08
C ARG A 168 9.15 -30.10 -9.96
N ARG A 169 9.65 -29.59 -11.09
CA ARG A 169 10.59 -30.32 -11.95
C ARG A 169 11.96 -30.39 -11.30
N GLU A 170 12.42 -29.30 -10.71
CA GLU A 170 13.70 -29.23 -9.98
C GLU A 170 13.70 -30.15 -8.76
N GLU A 171 12.65 -30.14 -7.95
CA GLU A 171 12.49 -31.07 -6.81
C GLU A 171 12.54 -32.53 -7.24
N LYS A 172 11.88 -32.88 -8.37
CA LYS A 172 11.93 -34.25 -8.91
C LYS A 172 13.33 -34.64 -9.35
N LEU A 173 14.09 -33.71 -9.93
CA LEU A 173 15.49 -33.95 -10.32
C LEU A 173 16.36 -34.15 -9.07
N ARG A 174 16.25 -33.25 -8.08
CA ARG A 174 16.97 -33.38 -6.80
C ARG A 174 16.65 -34.70 -6.09
N HIS A 175 15.38 -35.10 -6.04
CA HIS A 175 14.99 -36.38 -5.46
C HIS A 175 15.55 -37.57 -6.24
N ARG A 176 15.60 -37.49 -7.57
CA ARG A 176 16.21 -38.54 -8.40
C ARG A 176 17.72 -38.64 -8.17
N GLU A 177 18.41 -37.51 -8.07
CA GLU A 177 19.85 -37.46 -7.76
C GLU A 177 20.15 -38.05 -6.38
N GLN A 178 19.38 -37.67 -5.35
CA GLN A 178 19.49 -38.25 -4.02
C GLN A 178 19.30 -39.77 -4.02
N GLN A 179 18.32 -40.28 -4.76
CA GLN A 179 18.13 -41.73 -4.91
C GLN A 179 19.31 -42.41 -5.61
N GLU A 180 19.91 -41.78 -6.62
CA GLU A 180 21.09 -42.31 -7.28
C GLU A 180 22.32 -42.30 -6.37
N GLU A 181 22.51 -41.24 -5.58
CA GLU A 181 23.57 -41.17 -4.57
C GLU A 181 23.39 -42.22 -3.47
N GLU A 182 22.18 -42.38 -2.93
CA GLU A 182 21.90 -43.41 -1.92
C GLU A 182 22.16 -44.82 -2.49
N ARG A 183 21.78 -45.06 -3.75
CA ARG A 183 22.10 -46.32 -4.46
C ARG A 183 23.59 -46.52 -4.63
N LYS A 184 24.36 -45.47 -4.94
CA LYS A 184 25.83 -45.54 -5.05
C LYS A 184 26.46 -45.83 -3.68
N GLN A 185 26.01 -45.17 -2.61
CA GLN A 185 26.47 -45.42 -1.25
C GLN A 185 26.18 -46.84 -0.80
N ARG A 186 24.94 -47.34 -0.96
CA ARG A 186 24.59 -48.74 -0.66
C ARG A 186 25.42 -49.75 -1.46
N LYS A 187 25.80 -49.42 -2.71
CA LYS A 187 26.70 -50.27 -3.52
C LYS A 187 28.13 -50.27 -2.98
N LEU A 188 28.65 -49.11 -2.57
CA LEU A 188 29.97 -48.98 -1.94
C LEU A 188 30.01 -49.73 -0.61
N GLU A 189 29.01 -49.53 0.25
CA GLU A 189 28.88 -50.22 1.53
C GLU A 189 28.85 -51.74 1.36
N ARG A 190 28.09 -52.24 0.37
CA ARG A 190 28.09 -53.67 0.01
C ARG A 190 29.45 -54.17 -0.48
N LYS A 191 30.22 -53.35 -1.19
CA LYS A 191 31.58 -53.72 -1.63
C LYS A 191 32.53 -53.80 -0.43
N VAL A 192 32.53 -52.78 0.43
CA VAL A 192 33.35 -52.75 1.66
C VAL A 192 33.03 -53.95 2.54
N ARG A 193 31.74 -54.25 2.74
CA ARG A 193 31.33 -55.43 3.52
C ARG A 193 31.83 -56.74 2.91
N ARG A 194 31.79 -56.89 1.57
CA ARG A 194 32.33 -58.07 0.89
C ARG A 194 33.84 -58.20 1.05
N GLU A 195 34.57 -57.10 0.96
CA GLU A 195 36.03 -57.07 1.17
C GLU A 195 36.38 -57.44 2.62
N GLN A 196 35.61 -56.95 3.60
CA GLN A 196 35.76 -57.34 5.00
C GLN A 196 35.49 -58.84 5.21
N ASP A 197 34.38 -59.37 4.68
CA ASP A 197 34.04 -60.79 4.75
C ASP A 197 35.13 -61.67 4.07
N GLU A 198 35.75 -61.20 2.98
CA GLU A 198 36.86 -61.88 2.30
C GLU A 198 38.15 -61.85 3.12
N GLN A 199 38.47 -60.70 3.75
CA GLN A 199 39.63 -60.59 4.63
C GLN A 199 39.48 -61.47 5.88
N GLU A 200 38.29 -61.52 6.50
CA GLU A 200 38.00 -62.44 7.61
C GLU A 200 38.18 -63.90 7.18
N ARG A 201 37.65 -64.29 6.01
CA ARG A 201 37.87 -65.64 5.47
C ARG A 201 39.34 -65.93 5.21
N TYR A 202 40.10 -64.96 4.70
CA TYR A 202 41.53 -65.10 4.44
C TYR A 202 42.30 -65.29 5.75
N GLN A 203 42.03 -64.48 6.78
CA GLN A 203 42.65 -64.64 8.10
C GLN A 203 42.29 -65.97 8.74
N LYS A 204 41.00 -66.34 8.76
CA LYS A 204 40.55 -67.63 9.29
C LYS A 204 41.14 -68.82 8.50
N GLY A 205 41.32 -68.65 7.19
CA GLY A 205 42.00 -69.60 6.32
C GLY A 205 43.49 -69.72 6.61
N LYS A 206 44.14 -68.62 7.00
CA LYS A 206 45.54 -68.58 7.41
C LYS A 206 45.74 -69.21 8.79
N GLU A 207 44.92 -68.86 9.77
CA GLU A 207 44.91 -69.46 11.12
C GLU A 207 44.68 -70.98 11.04
N SER A 208 43.72 -71.42 10.22
CA SER A 208 43.47 -72.86 10.01
C SER A 208 44.62 -73.57 9.27
N ARG A 209 45.41 -72.85 8.47
CA ARG A 209 46.64 -73.38 7.84
C ARG A 209 47.82 -73.44 8.79
N GLU A 210 47.95 -72.48 9.71
CA GLU A 210 48.98 -72.45 10.75
C GLU A 210 48.73 -73.51 11.84
N LEU A 211 47.47 -73.93 12.04
CA LEU A 211 47.06 -75.02 12.94
C LEU A 211 47.12 -76.42 12.30
N MET A 212 47.46 -76.55 11.01
CA MET A 212 47.48 -77.83 10.30
C MET A 212 48.91 -78.40 10.22
N GLU A 213 49.18 -79.50 10.92
CA GLU A 213 50.38 -80.30 10.68
C GLU A 213 50.37 -80.92 9.27
N PRO A 214 51.54 -81.12 8.63
CA PRO A 214 51.62 -81.61 7.26
C PRO A 214 51.11 -83.05 7.19
N ARG A 215 49.89 -83.24 6.69
CA ARG A 215 49.36 -84.57 6.36
C ARG A 215 49.41 -84.81 4.86
N GLU A 216 50.20 -85.81 4.51
CA GLU A 216 50.14 -86.52 3.24
C GLU A 216 48.72 -87.02 2.97
N SER A 217 48.18 -86.64 1.81
CA SER A 217 47.43 -87.51 0.88
C SER A 217 46.60 -86.65 -0.07
N LYS A 218 47.09 -86.56 -1.31
CA LYS A 218 46.24 -86.36 -2.49
C LYS A 218 45.30 -87.58 -2.61
N GLU A 219 44.15 -87.39 -3.25
CA GLU A 219 43.27 -88.44 -3.86
C GLU A 219 41.83 -88.62 -3.32
N LYS A 220 41.26 -87.70 -2.53
CA LYS A 220 39.80 -87.76 -2.24
C LYS A 220 39.06 -86.43 -2.34
N ARG A 221 39.37 -85.60 -3.34
CA ARG A 221 38.67 -84.32 -3.55
C ARG A 221 38.13 -84.08 -4.96
N ASP A 222 38.22 -85.07 -5.84
CA ASP A 222 37.74 -84.95 -7.22
C ASP A 222 36.35 -85.60 -7.45
N GLN A 223 35.80 -86.33 -6.47
CA GLN A 223 34.51 -87.00 -6.63
C GLN A 223 33.28 -86.17 -6.19
N GLU A 224 33.46 -85.07 -5.44
CA GLU A 224 32.33 -84.24 -4.97
C GLU A 224 32.07 -83.00 -5.85
N TYR A 225 32.96 -82.71 -6.81
CA TYR A 225 32.81 -81.58 -7.73
C TYR A 225 31.90 -81.88 -8.91
N GLU A 226 31.74 -83.15 -9.32
CA GLU A 226 30.89 -83.51 -10.46
C GLU A 226 29.39 -83.62 -10.09
N GLU A 227 29.03 -84.11 -8.90
CA GLU A 227 27.61 -84.23 -8.51
C GLU A 227 26.90 -82.88 -8.36
N ARG A 228 27.64 -81.82 -8.01
CA ARG A 228 27.05 -80.48 -7.78
C ARG A 228 26.83 -79.70 -9.08
N ASP A 229 27.60 -79.97 -10.14
CA ASP A 229 27.40 -79.33 -11.46
C ASP A 229 26.19 -79.92 -12.22
N HIS A 230 25.91 -81.21 -12.01
CA HIS A 230 24.74 -81.87 -12.60
C HIS A 230 23.39 -81.30 -12.09
N LYS A 231 23.26 -81.04 -10.78
CA LYS A 231 22.04 -80.42 -10.21
C LYS A 231 21.80 -78.98 -10.64
N LYS A 232 22.87 -78.25 -11.01
CA LYS A 232 22.80 -76.84 -11.43
C LYS A 232 22.43 -76.68 -12.91
N LYS A 233 22.73 -77.69 -13.75
CA LYS A 233 22.26 -77.77 -15.14
C LYS A 233 20.79 -78.15 -15.22
N GLU A 234 20.33 -79.14 -14.44
CA GLU A 234 18.92 -79.56 -14.39
C GLU A 234 17.95 -78.44 -13.96
N SER A 235 18.36 -77.62 -12.99
CA SER A 235 17.53 -76.51 -12.50
C SER A 235 17.48 -75.30 -13.44
N ARG A 236 18.46 -75.16 -14.34
CA ARG A 236 18.47 -74.14 -15.41
C ARG A 236 17.65 -74.56 -16.62
N GLU A 237 17.58 -75.85 -16.94
CA GLU A 237 16.72 -76.38 -18.01
C GLU A 237 15.24 -76.31 -17.65
N ARG A 238 14.85 -76.61 -16.40
CA ARG A 238 13.45 -76.49 -15.96
C ARG A 238 12.89 -75.07 -16.07
N ARG A 239 13.70 -74.05 -15.80
CA ARG A 239 13.29 -72.64 -15.90
C ARG A 239 13.20 -72.11 -17.33
N LYS A 240 13.86 -72.76 -18.30
CA LYS A 240 13.77 -72.38 -19.71
C LYS A 240 12.49 -72.87 -20.40
N ASN A 241 11.86 -73.91 -19.85
CA ASN A 241 10.65 -74.51 -20.43
C ASN A 241 9.34 -73.93 -19.88
N GLU A 242 9.39 -73.04 -18.87
CA GLU A 242 8.21 -72.34 -18.31
C GLU A 242 7.97 -70.96 -18.95
N ASP A 243 8.91 -70.45 -19.76
CA ASP A 243 8.84 -69.11 -20.39
C ASP A 243 8.22 -69.13 -21.83
N GLU A 244 7.67 -70.26 -22.30
CA GLU A 244 7.01 -70.40 -23.63
C GLU A 244 5.48 -70.58 -23.55
N GLU A 245 4.79 -69.90 -22.64
CA GLU A 245 3.33 -69.69 -22.75
C GLU A 245 3.03 -68.23 -23.16
N PRO A 246 2.17 -67.98 -24.16
CA PRO A 246 1.85 -66.62 -24.59
C PRO A 246 0.93 -65.99 -23.54
N HIS A 247 1.47 -65.05 -22.75
CA HIS A 247 0.68 -64.23 -21.85
C HIS A 247 -0.37 -63.42 -22.63
N GLU A 248 -1.64 -63.79 -22.48
CA GLU A 248 -2.77 -62.97 -22.91
C GLU A 248 -2.70 -61.59 -22.25
N ARG A 249 -2.83 -60.57 -23.10
CA ARG A 249 -2.85 -59.15 -22.74
C ARG A 249 -4.07 -58.87 -21.86
N ILE A 250 -3.88 -58.79 -20.55
CA ILE A 250 -4.91 -58.32 -19.61
C ILE A 250 -5.28 -56.89 -20.02
N LYS A 251 -6.50 -56.71 -20.53
CA LYS A 251 -7.06 -55.40 -20.88
C LYS A 251 -7.27 -54.58 -19.60
N ASP A 252 -6.86 -53.31 -19.70
CA ASP A 252 -6.93 -52.25 -18.69
C ASP A 252 -8.39 -51.99 -18.23
N PRO A 253 -8.72 -51.99 -16.92
CA PRO A 253 -10.11 -51.83 -16.46
C PRO A 253 -10.53 -50.36 -16.32
N ARG A 254 -10.30 -49.52 -17.34
CA ARG A 254 -10.71 -48.10 -17.34
C ARG A 254 -11.59 -47.65 -18.52
N GLU A 255 -12.34 -48.58 -19.13
CA GLU A 255 -13.29 -48.28 -20.21
C GLU A 255 -14.70 -48.86 -19.96
N LYS A 256 -15.20 -48.77 -18.73
CA LYS A 256 -16.64 -49.01 -18.44
C LYS A 256 -17.20 -47.93 -17.53
N ARG A 257 -17.30 -46.71 -18.05
CA ARG A 257 -18.15 -45.66 -17.50
C ARG A 257 -18.75 -44.77 -18.59
N GLU A 258 -19.18 -45.37 -19.67
CA GLU A 258 -20.19 -44.81 -20.58
C GLU A 258 -21.18 -45.93 -20.89
N ASN A 259 -22.47 -45.60 -20.93
CA ASN A 259 -23.64 -46.49 -21.04
C ASN A 259 -24.17 -47.07 -19.73
N ARG A 260 -24.70 -46.17 -18.89
CA ARG A 260 -25.99 -46.41 -18.21
C ARG A 260 -26.84 -45.15 -18.40
N GLU A 261 -27.81 -45.25 -19.29
CA GLU A 261 -28.74 -44.20 -19.69
C GLU A 261 -29.62 -43.73 -18.52
N HIS A 262 -29.73 -42.41 -18.36
CA HIS A 262 -30.97 -41.61 -18.34
C HIS A 262 -30.67 -40.14 -18.03
#